data_AF-A0A9E3IRV1-F1
#
_entry.id   AF-A0A9E3IRV1-F1
#
_cell.length_a   1.000
_cell.length_b   1.000
_cell.length_c   1.000
_cell.angle_alpha   90.00
_cell.angle_beta   90.00
_cell.angle_gamma   90.00
#
_symmetry.space_group_name_H-M   'P 1'
#
loop_
_entity.id
_entity.type
_entity.pdbx_description
1 polymer ?
#
loop_
_entity_poly.entity_id
_entity_poly.type
_entity_poly.pdbx_seq_one_letter_code
_entity_poly.pdbx_strand_id
1 'polypeptide(L)'
;MTDDAPASRPPSPAQQMLASVEDQFATLGKTFDVAGLTLLRAMVAGHAELGGAIGRVTGSLYQLLDQLLETGRFDREALAVHLSAWRLLLTSEPTGEEVEALFVGLKAIRDLYAEPKAA
;
A
#
# COMPACT_ATOMS: atom_id res chain seq x y z
N MET A 1 24.18 -15.52 35.02
CA MET A 1 23.71 -14.42 34.17
C MET A 1 23.04 -15.06 32.97
N THR A 2 21.72 -15.20 33.02
CA THR A 2 20.95 -15.71 31.89
C THR A 2 20.70 -14.50 31.00
N ASP A 3 21.29 -14.55 29.81
CA ASP A 3 21.07 -13.65 28.69
C ASP A 3 19.62 -13.86 28.24
N ASP A 4 18.71 -13.02 28.73
CA ASP A 4 17.30 -13.05 28.35
C ASP A 4 17.18 -12.23 27.06
N ALA A 5 17.53 -12.86 25.93
CA ALA A 5 17.27 -12.28 24.62
C ALA A 5 15.76 -12.05 24.50
N PRO A 6 15.29 -10.81 24.26
CA PRO A 6 13.86 -10.56 24.19
C PRO A 6 13.27 -11.40 23.05
N ALA A 7 12.42 -12.36 23.40
CA ALA A 7 11.70 -13.18 22.44
C ALA A 7 11.03 -12.27 21.42
N SER A 8 11.43 -12.39 20.15
CA SER A 8 10.94 -11.54 19.07
C SER A 8 9.41 -11.62 19.05
N ARG A 9 8.76 -10.49 19.32
CA ARG A 9 7.30 -10.39 19.32
C ARG A 9 6.79 -10.87 17.95
N PRO A 10 5.78 -11.75 17.89
CA PRO A 10 5.21 -12.17 16.61
C PRO A 10 4.66 -10.96 15.85
N PRO A 11 4.76 -10.95 14.51
CA PRO A 11 4.27 -9.84 13.70
C PRO A 11 2.76 -9.66 13.89
N SER A 12 2.32 -8.41 13.94
CA SER A 12 0.89 -8.09 14.01
C SER A 12 0.17 -8.56 12.73
N PRO A 13 -1.16 -8.76 12.77
CA PRO A 13 -1.93 -9.12 11.58
C PRO A 13 -1.70 -8.16 10.40
N ALA A 14 -1.57 -6.86 10.68
CA ALA A 14 -1.29 -5.85 9.66
C ALA A 14 0.11 -6.01 9.03
N GLN A 15 1.11 -6.40 9.82
CA GLN A 15 2.47 -6.69 9.33
C GLN A 15 2.51 -7.98 8.48
N GLN A 16 1.79 -9.02 8.88
CA GLN A 16 1.68 -10.26 8.10
C GLN A 16 0.97 -10.02 6.76
N MET A 17 -0.07 -9.19 6.75
CA MET A 17 -0.75 -8.80 5.53
C MET A 17 0.16 -8.00 4.60
N LEU A 18 0.84 -6.97 5.12
CA LEU A 18 1.79 -6.21 4.32
C LEU A 18 2.84 -7.13 3.69
N ALA A 19 3.40 -8.08 4.45
CA ALA A 19 4.33 -9.07 3.90
C ALA A 19 3.72 -9.88 2.75
N SER A 20 2.47 -10.32 2.89
CA SER A 20 1.76 -11.06 1.84
C SER A 20 1.53 -10.22 0.58
N VAL A 21 1.15 -8.95 0.75
CA VAL A 21 0.96 -7.98 -0.34
C VAL A 21 2.28 -7.68 -1.04
N GLU A 22 3.38 -7.56 -0.29
CA GLU A 22 4.72 -7.33 -0.81
C GLU A 22 5.26 -8.53 -1.59
N ASP A 23 5.01 -9.76 -1.11
CA ASP A 23 5.32 -10.99 -1.84
C ASP A 23 4.56 -11.03 -3.16
N GLN A 24 3.26 -10.74 -3.15
CA GLN A 24 2.45 -10.67 -4.38
C GLN A 24 2.93 -9.55 -5.33
N PHE A 25 3.34 -8.41 -4.79
CA PHE A 25 3.94 -7.33 -5.59
C PHE A 25 5.28 -7.76 -6.20
N ALA A 26 6.09 -8.56 -5.50
CA ALA A 26 7.35 -9.08 -6.01
C ALA A 26 7.16 -10.01 -7.21
N THR A 27 6.03 -10.73 -7.29
CA THR A 27 5.72 -11.58 -8.46
C THR A 27 5.20 -10.80 -9.66
N LEU A 28 4.75 -9.55 -9.49
CA LEU A 28 4.32 -8.73 -10.62
C LEU A 28 5.49 -8.53 -11.59
N GLY A 29 5.23 -8.66 -12.89
CA GLY A 29 6.21 -8.41 -13.93
C GLY A 29 6.59 -6.94 -14.07
N LYS A 30 7.23 -6.64 -15.21
CA LYS A 30 7.56 -5.26 -15.62
C LYS A 30 6.48 -4.63 -16.51
N THR A 31 5.47 -5.40 -16.87
CA THR A 31 4.41 -5.01 -17.80
C THR A 31 3.05 -5.13 -17.11
N PHE A 32 2.04 -4.53 -17.73
CA PHE A 32 0.67 -4.65 -17.26
C PHE A 32 0.23 -6.11 -17.15
N ASP A 33 -0.14 -6.51 -15.93
CA ASP A 33 -0.62 -7.84 -15.57
C ASP A 33 -1.97 -7.68 -14.86
N VAL A 34 -3.06 -7.82 -15.61
CA VAL A 34 -4.42 -7.68 -15.08
C VAL A 34 -4.67 -8.64 -13.93
N ALA A 35 -4.23 -9.89 -14.05
CA ALA A 35 -4.50 -10.92 -13.05
C ALA A 35 -3.75 -10.60 -11.75
N GLY A 36 -2.46 -10.27 -11.86
CA GLY A 36 -1.64 -9.87 -10.72
C GLY A 36 -2.15 -8.60 -10.02
N LEU A 37 -2.53 -7.57 -10.78
CA LEU A 37 -3.09 -6.33 -10.22
C LEU A 37 -4.47 -6.56 -9.58
N THR A 38 -5.31 -7.38 -10.18
CA THR A 38 -6.63 -7.75 -9.61
C THR A 38 -6.46 -8.51 -8.29
N LEU A 39 -5.50 -9.43 -8.22
CA LEU A 39 -5.20 -10.15 -6.99
C LEU A 39 -4.68 -9.20 -5.90
N LEU A 40 -3.73 -8.33 -6.23
CA LEU A 40 -3.20 -7.34 -5.29
C LEU A 40 -4.31 -6.42 -4.77
N ARG A 41 -5.20 -5.97 -5.65
CA ARG A 41 -6.38 -5.18 -5.28
C ARG A 41 -7.29 -5.92 -4.30
N ALA A 42 -7.59 -7.19 -4.56
CA ALA A 42 -8.45 -7.99 -3.68
C ALA A 42 -7.84 -8.15 -2.27
N MET A 43 -6.52 -8.33 -2.17
CA MET A 43 -5.82 -8.40 -0.88
C MET A 43 -5.92 -7.09 -0.09
N VAL A 44 -5.73 -5.96 -0.77
CA VAL A 44 -5.79 -4.62 -0.16
C VAL A 44 -7.22 -4.22 0.22
N ALA A 45 -8.22 -4.64 -0.55
CA ALA A 45 -9.63 -4.33 -0.32
C ALA A 45 -10.11 -4.74 1.07
N GLY A 46 -9.67 -5.90 1.58
CA GLY A 46 -10.03 -6.40 2.91
C GLY A 46 -9.56 -5.51 4.07
N HIS A 47 -8.73 -4.51 3.80
CA HIS A 47 -8.09 -3.64 4.80
C HIS A 47 -8.43 -2.17 4.64
N ALA A 48 -9.07 -1.76 3.55
CA ALA A 48 -9.55 -0.38 3.37
C ALA A 48 -10.55 0.04 4.47
N GLU A 49 -11.23 -0.93 5.07
CA GLU A 49 -12.17 -0.74 6.18
C GLU A 49 -11.48 -0.56 7.54
N LEU A 50 -10.16 -0.77 7.64
CA LEU A 50 -9.43 -0.46 8.86
C LEU A 50 -9.49 1.05 9.09
N GLY A 51 -9.74 1.49 10.31
CA GLY A 51 -9.71 2.92 10.64
C GLY A 51 -8.28 3.49 10.63
N GLY A 52 -8.18 4.82 10.76
CA GLY A 52 -6.91 5.51 11.00
C GLY A 52 -5.95 5.53 9.80
N ALA A 53 -4.66 5.67 10.07
CA ALA A 53 -3.63 5.83 9.03
C ALA A 53 -3.48 4.58 8.15
N ILE A 54 -3.59 3.38 8.72
CA ILE A 54 -3.48 2.13 7.96
C ILE A 54 -4.62 2.01 6.93
N GLY A 55 -5.85 2.28 7.34
CA GLY A 55 -6.99 2.36 6.41
C GLY A 55 -6.82 3.34 5.28
N ARG A 56 -6.33 4.54 5.61
CA ARG A 56 -6.10 5.60 4.61
C ARG A 56 -5.06 5.19 3.58
N VAL A 57 -3.96 4.53 3.98
CA VAL A 57 -2.92 4.11 3.01
C VAL A 57 -3.39 2.94 2.16
N THR A 58 -4.10 1.96 2.74
CA THR A 58 -4.65 0.83 1.99
C THR A 58 -5.78 1.29 1.06
N GLY A 59 -6.61 2.24 1.49
CA GLY A 59 -7.61 2.89 0.65
C GLY A 59 -6.99 3.66 -0.52
N SER A 60 -5.90 4.39 -0.29
CA SER A 60 -5.17 5.09 -1.37
C SER A 60 -4.57 4.10 -2.38
N LEU A 61 -3.95 3.01 -1.91
CA LEU A 61 -3.40 1.96 -2.77
C LEU A 61 -4.50 1.26 -3.57
N TYR A 62 -5.63 0.95 -2.94
CA TYR A 62 -6.79 0.37 -3.61
C TYR A 62 -7.30 1.26 -4.75
N GLN A 63 -7.44 2.57 -4.51
CA GLN A 63 -7.85 3.53 -5.53
C GLN A 63 -6.85 3.63 -6.68
N LEU A 64 -5.53 3.59 -6.40
CA LEU A 64 -4.51 3.56 -7.44
C LEU A 64 -4.65 2.29 -8.29
N LEU A 65 -4.84 1.13 -7.65
CA LEU A 65 -5.02 -0.15 -8.35
C LEU A 65 -6.28 -0.14 -9.24
N ASP A 66 -7.38 0.42 -8.76
CA ASP A 66 -8.59 0.66 -9.56
C ASP A 66 -8.27 1.46 -10.82
N GLN A 67 -7.62 2.61 -10.67
CA GLN A 67 -7.28 3.49 -11.81
C GLN A 67 -6.33 2.82 -12.80
N LEU A 68 -5.33 2.10 -12.33
CA LEU A 68 -4.40 1.36 -13.18
C LEU A 68 -5.12 0.27 -13.98
N LEU A 69 -6.04 -0.47 -13.35
CA LEU A 69 -6.86 -1.48 -14.01
C LEU A 69 -7.82 -0.88 -15.04
N GLU A 70 -8.50 0.21 -14.68
CA GLU A 70 -9.45 0.92 -15.55
C GLU A 70 -8.78 1.50 -16.81
N THR A 71 -7.58 2.07 -16.65
CA THR A 71 -6.83 2.72 -17.74
C THR A 71 -5.92 1.77 -18.51
N GLY A 72 -5.79 0.51 -18.08
CA GLY A 72 -4.84 -0.44 -18.67
C GLY A 72 -3.37 -0.06 -18.47
N ARG A 73 -3.08 0.77 -17.46
CA ARG A 73 -1.74 1.29 -17.16
C ARG A 73 -1.07 0.45 -16.09
N PHE A 74 0.26 0.42 -16.12
CA PHE A 74 1.06 -0.19 -15.08
C PHE A 74 2.15 0.76 -14.64
N ASP A 75 2.23 1.02 -13.33
CA ASP A 75 3.32 1.77 -12.74
C ASP A 75 3.80 1.10 -11.46
N ARG A 76 4.92 0.39 -11.59
CA ARG A 76 5.52 -0.36 -10.49
C ARG A 76 6.04 0.57 -9.39
N GLU A 77 6.52 1.77 -9.75
CA GLU A 77 7.08 2.72 -8.80
C GLU A 77 5.98 3.35 -7.96
N ALA A 78 4.88 3.75 -8.57
CA ALA A 78 3.71 4.27 -7.86
C ALA A 78 3.16 3.25 -6.83
N LEU A 79 3.11 1.98 -7.20
CA LEU A 79 2.74 0.89 -6.30
C LEU A 79 3.76 0.70 -5.17
N ALA A 80 5.06 0.70 -5.48
CA ALA A 80 6.13 0.55 -4.50
C ALA A 80 6.13 1.67 -3.46
N VAL A 81 5.84 2.92 -3.86
CA VAL A 81 5.73 4.06 -2.94
C VAL A 81 4.59 3.85 -1.94
N HIS A 82 3.43 3.36 -2.39
CA HIS A 82 2.31 3.08 -1.49
C HIS A 82 2.62 1.94 -0.51
N LEU A 83 3.30 0.88 -0.95
CA LEU A 83 3.74 -0.20 -0.06
C LEU A 83 4.78 0.30 0.96
N SER A 84 5.71 1.15 0.53
CA SER A 84 6.71 1.76 1.41
C SER A 84 6.06 2.68 2.45
N ALA A 85 5.04 3.45 2.05
CA ALA A 85 4.26 4.28 2.95
C ALA A 85 3.51 3.44 3.99
N TRP A 86 2.90 2.32 3.58
CA TRP A 86 2.26 1.40 4.50
C TRP A 86 3.26 0.78 5.48
N ARG A 87 4.41 0.32 4.99
CA ARG A 87 5.49 -0.19 5.84
C ARG A 87 5.93 0.85 6.86
N LEU A 88 6.16 2.09 6.44
CA LEU A 88 6.57 3.19 7.30
C LEU A 88 5.58 3.38 8.47
N LEU A 89 4.26 3.35 8.20
CA LEU A 89 3.22 3.49 9.21
C LEU A 89 3.15 2.30 10.19
N LEU A 90 3.65 1.13 9.81
CA LEU A 90 3.66 -0.08 10.67
C LEU A 90 4.97 -0.25 11.45
N THR A 91 6.07 0.33 10.97
CA THR A 91 7.40 0.17 11.58
C THR A 91 7.86 1.41 12.32
N SER A 92 7.23 2.54 12.07
CA SER A 92 7.60 3.83 12.64
C SER A 92 6.40 4.40 13.39
N GLU A 93 6.67 5.33 14.32
CA GLU A 93 5.64 6.09 15.02
C GLU A 93 5.65 7.54 14.49
N PRO A 94 5.23 7.78 13.24
CA PRO A 94 5.25 9.12 12.68
C PRO A 94 4.24 10.01 13.41
N THR A 95 4.59 11.28 13.53
CA THR A 95 3.72 12.33 14.06
C THR A 95 2.54 12.58 13.13
N GLY A 96 1.49 13.23 13.65
CA GLY A 96 0.32 13.57 12.84
C GLY A 96 0.66 14.42 11.61
N GLU A 97 1.61 15.34 11.72
CA GLU A 97 2.06 16.18 10.60
C GLU A 97 2.75 15.37 9.50
N GLU A 98 3.64 14.44 9.88
CA GLU A 98 4.33 13.54 8.94
C GLU A 98 3.34 12.60 8.24
N VAL A 99 2.34 12.11 8.98
CA VAL A 99 1.26 11.30 8.42
C VAL A 99 0.45 12.08 7.38
N GLU A 100 0.10 13.34 7.67
CA GLU A 100 -0.62 14.16 6.69
C GLU A 100 0.24 14.49 5.46
N ALA A 101 1.52 14.82 5.64
CA ALA A 101 2.44 15.07 4.53
C ALA A 101 2.59 13.83 3.62
N LEU A 102 2.66 12.64 4.21
CA LEU A 102 2.65 11.37 3.49
C LEU A 102 1.40 11.23 2.62
N PHE A 103 0.22 11.49 3.17
CA PHE A 103 -1.04 11.36 2.42
C PHE A 103 -1.22 12.42 1.32
N VAL A 104 -0.68 13.62 1.51
CA VAL A 104 -0.60 14.62 0.43
C VAL A 104 0.24 14.07 -0.74
N GLY A 105 1.38 13.47 -0.46
CA GLY A 105 2.23 12.84 -1.48
C GLY A 105 1.56 11.67 -2.21
N LEU A 106 0.93 10.75 -1.46
CA LEU A 106 0.20 9.62 -2.05
C LEU A 106 -0.97 10.08 -2.93
N LYS A 107 -1.69 11.12 -2.50
CA LYS A 107 -2.74 11.74 -3.31
C LYS A 107 -2.17 12.33 -4.60
N ALA A 108 -1.06 13.06 -4.54
CA ALA A 108 -0.44 13.64 -5.73
C ALA A 108 -0.05 12.57 -6.75
N ILE A 109 0.49 11.43 -6.31
CA ILE A 109 0.80 10.29 -7.19
C ILE A 109 -0.47 9.76 -7.84
N ARG A 110 -1.51 9.49 -7.07
CA ARG A 110 -2.79 8.98 -7.60
C ARG A 110 -3.42 9.94 -8.61
N ASP A 111 -3.35 11.24 -8.36
CA ASP A 111 -3.92 12.25 -9.25
C ASP A 111 -3.25 12.25 -10.65
N LEU A 112 -2.05 11.66 -10.82
CA LEU A 112 -1.41 11.46 -12.14
C LEU A 112 -2.10 10.38 -13.00
N TYR A 113 -2.92 9.54 -12.39
CA TYR A 113 -3.66 8.45 -13.05
C TYR A 113 -5.16 8.70 -13.04
N ALA A 114 -5.63 9.75 -12.35
CA ALA A 114 -6.99 10.23 -12.52
C ALA A 114 -7.12 10.81 -13.93
N GLU A 115 -7.93 10.18 -14.79
CA GLU A 115 -8.28 10.81 -16.07
C GLU A 115 -8.95 12.16 -15.80
N PRO A 116 -8.66 13.21 -16.59
CA PRO A 116 -9.53 14.36 -16.65
C PRO A 116 -10.86 13.86 -17.19
N LYS A 117 -11.83 13.65 -16.30
CA LYS A 117 -13.21 13.35 -16.67
C LYS A 117 -13.65 14.45 -17.64
N ALA A 118 -13.75 14.14 -18.93
CA ALA A 118 -14.19 15.09 -19.93
C ALA A 118 -15.55 15.64 -19.46
N ALA A 119 -15.59 16.94 -19.19
CA ALA A 119 -16.79 17.67 -18.81
C ALA A 119 -17.69 17.90 -20.03
#